data_AF-A0A7K2WVP3-F1
#
_entry.id   AF-A0A7K2WVP3-F1
#
_cell.length_a   1.000
_cell.length_b   1.000
_cell.length_c   1.000
_cell.angle_alpha   90.00
_cell.angle_beta   90.00
_cell.angle_gamma   90.00
#
_symmetry.space_group_name_H-M   'P 1'
#
loop_
_entity.id
_entity.type
_entity.pdbx_description
1 polymer ?
#
loop_
_entity_poly.entity_id
_entity_poly.type
_entity_poly.pdbx_seq_one_letter_code
_entity_poly.pdbx_strand_id
1 'polypeptide(L)'
;MDVQGTVAAGFEPVRDAFVRNFERLGERGAAVAVYRDGQKVVDLWAGTRDVDGTEPWALDTAQTVRSATKGIAAAVLLLLHQRGQIDLDAPVGTYWPEFKTAGKERVLVRHLLTHRGGLPALDRPLTPAEAIDGESGARALAAQRPLWEPGTDHGYHALTHNWLIAELVRRVTGRSVGRWIAEEIAGPLGLDFWVGLPAEEAHRVGRIGPAEAPPAAEG
;
A
#
# COMPACT_ATOMS: atom_id res chain seq x y z
N MET A 1 -1.43 -26.65 14.77
CA MET A 1 -1.03 -26.28 13.40
C MET A 1 0.48 -26.40 13.27
N ASP A 2 1.01 -26.54 12.07
CA ASP A 2 2.44 -26.52 11.82
C ASP A 2 2.91 -25.08 11.55
N VAL A 3 3.65 -24.50 12.51
CA VAL A 3 4.20 -23.14 12.40
C VAL A 3 5.66 -23.23 12.00
N GLN A 4 6.01 -22.57 10.91
CA GLN A 4 7.36 -22.51 10.37
C GLN A 4 8.06 -21.20 10.75
N GLY A 5 9.39 -21.18 10.66
CA GLY A 5 10.20 -19.98 10.86
C GLY A 5 10.92 -19.89 12.20
N THR A 6 11.24 -18.66 12.65
CA THR A 6 12.12 -18.38 13.80
C THR A 6 11.56 -17.33 14.73
N VAL A 7 11.92 -17.45 16.02
CA VAL A 7 11.58 -16.51 17.09
C VAL A 7 12.79 -16.36 18.00
N ALA A 8 13.25 -15.13 18.19
CA ALA A 8 14.32 -14.83 19.13
C ALA A 8 13.81 -14.93 20.58
N ALA A 9 14.73 -15.23 21.51
CA ALA A 9 14.41 -15.34 22.92
C ALA A 9 13.73 -14.06 23.45
N GLY A 10 12.62 -14.22 24.18
CA GLY A 10 11.81 -13.14 24.71
C GLY A 10 10.70 -12.64 23.78
N PHE A 11 10.59 -13.17 22.56
CA PHE A 11 9.51 -12.86 21.60
C PHE A 11 8.52 -14.01 21.40
N GLU A 12 8.60 -15.07 22.21
CA GLU A 12 7.69 -16.21 22.20
C GLU A 12 6.19 -15.80 22.27
N PRO A 13 5.79 -14.75 23.02
CA PRO A 13 4.39 -14.31 23.01
C PRO A 13 3.85 -13.92 21.63
N VAL A 14 4.71 -13.51 20.69
CA VAL A 14 4.31 -13.24 19.28
C VAL A 14 3.93 -14.53 18.57
N ARG A 15 4.68 -15.62 18.79
CA ARG A 15 4.34 -16.95 18.26
C ARG A 15 3.02 -17.44 18.83
N ASP A 16 2.82 -17.29 20.14
CA ASP A 16 1.58 -17.70 20.78
C ASP A 16 0.39 -16.92 20.22
N ALA A 17 0.54 -15.61 19.98
CA ALA A 17 -0.48 -14.80 19.34
C ALA A 17 -0.75 -15.24 17.89
N PHE A 18 0.32 -15.50 17.13
CA PHE A 18 0.21 -15.99 15.76
C PHE A 18 -0.58 -17.30 15.70
N VAL A 19 -0.25 -18.28 16.54
CA VAL A 19 -1.00 -19.56 16.64
C VAL A 19 -2.47 -19.34 16.99
N ARG A 20 -2.76 -18.47 17.98
CA ARG A 20 -4.14 -18.16 18.38
C ARG A 20 -4.99 -17.62 17.24
N ASN A 21 -4.41 -16.89 16.28
CA ASN A 21 -5.16 -16.38 15.14
C ASN A 21 -5.74 -17.53 14.28
N PHE A 22 -4.99 -18.62 14.10
CA PHE A 22 -5.49 -19.80 13.38
C PHE A 22 -6.51 -20.58 14.21
N GLU A 23 -6.26 -20.74 15.51
CA GLU A 23 -7.13 -21.51 16.39
C GLU A 23 -8.48 -20.83 16.67
N ARG A 24 -8.53 -19.50 16.65
CA ARG A 24 -9.68 -18.73 17.15
C ARG A 24 -10.25 -17.71 16.18
N LEU A 25 -9.45 -17.18 15.27
CA LEU A 25 -9.85 -16.09 14.36
C LEU A 25 -10.04 -16.55 12.91
N GLY A 26 -9.83 -17.84 12.64
CA GLY A 26 -10.10 -18.44 11.33
C GLY A 26 -9.03 -18.15 10.27
N GLU A 27 -7.80 -17.82 10.68
CA GLU A 27 -6.70 -17.68 9.71
C GLU A 27 -6.52 -18.98 8.92
N ARG A 28 -6.47 -18.84 7.59
CA ARG A 28 -6.18 -19.95 6.68
C ARG A 28 -4.70 -20.03 6.32
N GLY A 29 -4.07 -18.87 6.18
CA GLY A 29 -2.66 -18.73 5.84
C GLY A 29 -2.19 -17.32 6.18
N ALA A 30 -1.05 -17.23 6.86
CA ALA A 30 -0.50 -15.94 7.27
C ALA A 30 1.02 -16.01 7.43
N ALA A 31 1.64 -14.85 7.41
CA ALA A 31 3.03 -14.65 7.82
C ALA A 31 3.16 -13.38 8.67
N VAL A 32 4.14 -13.36 9.58
CA VAL A 32 4.48 -12.20 10.39
C VAL A 32 5.99 -12.10 10.54
N ALA A 33 6.52 -10.90 10.28
CA ALA A 33 7.90 -10.55 10.56
C ALA A 33 7.95 -9.37 11.54
N VAL A 34 8.84 -9.44 12.53
CA VAL A 34 9.09 -8.36 13.49
C VAL A 34 10.57 -8.03 13.50
N TYR A 35 10.87 -6.74 13.37
CA TYR A 35 12.23 -6.22 13.49
C TYR A 35 12.36 -5.38 14.75
N ARG A 36 13.46 -5.55 15.47
CA ARG A 36 13.88 -4.70 16.60
C ARG A 36 15.33 -4.29 16.39
N ASP A 37 15.58 -2.98 16.45
CA ASP A 37 16.92 -2.41 16.29
C ASP A 37 17.63 -2.90 15.00
N GLY A 38 16.86 -3.01 13.92
CA GLY A 38 17.33 -3.48 12.61
C GLY A 38 17.50 -5.01 12.49
N GLN A 39 17.25 -5.78 13.54
CA GLN A 39 17.37 -7.24 13.55
C GLN A 39 16.00 -7.91 13.44
N LYS A 40 15.87 -8.90 12.56
CA LYS A 40 14.67 -9.74 12.46
C LYS A 40 14.61 -10.67 13.67
N VAL A 41 13.68 -10.41 14.58
CA VAL A 41 13.50 -11.14 15.84
C VAL A 41 12.34 -12.13 15.78
N VAL A 42 11.41 -11.95 14.86
CA VAL A 42 10.36 -12.91 14.54
C VAL A 42 10.25 -13.01 13.03
N ASP A 43 10.14 -14.22 12.53
CA ASP A 43 9.85 -14.54 11.13
C ASP A 43 9.05 -15.83 11.10
N LEU A 44 7.73 -15.74 11.04
CA LEU A 44 6.83 -16.89 11.15
C LEU A 44 5.88 -16.92 9.97
N TRP A 45 5.56 -18.13 9.52
CA TRP A 45 4.48 -18.36 8.56
C TRP A 45 3.83 -19.73 8.79
N ALA A 46 2.60 -19.86 8.33
CA ALA A 46 1.86 -21.11 8.42
C ALA A 46 0.57 -21.09 7.59
N GLY A 47 -0.08 -22.25 7.51
CA GLY A 47 -1.36 -22.43 6.85
C GLY A 47 -1.20 -22.68 5.35
N THR A 48 -2.22 -22.32 4.57
CA THR A 48 -2.26 -22.54 3.13
C THR A 48 -1.92 -21.26 2.36
N ARG A 49 -1.24 -21.40 1.23
CA ARG A 49 -0.92 -20.31 0.31
C ARG A 49 -2.18 -19.63 -0.23
N ASP A 50 -3.15 -20.44 -0.66
CA ASP A 50 -4.42 -20.00 -1.20
C ASP A 50 -5.52 -20.15 -0.15
N VAL A 51 -6.45 -19.19 -0.14
CA VAL A 51 -7.64 -19.21 0.72
C VAL A 51 -8.55 -20.40 0.48
N ASP A 52 -8.50 -21.08 -0.66
CA ASP A 52 -9.34 -22.22 -1.04
C ASP A 52 -8.51 -23.45 -1.44
N GLY A 53 -7.18 -23.34 -1.32
CA GLY A 53 -6.25 -24.40 -1.70
C GLY A 53 -5.76 -25.22 -0.51
N THR A 54 -4.91 -26.20 -0.84
CA THR A 54 -4.23 -27.10 0.11
C THR A 54 -2.72 -26.92 0.11
N GLU A 55 -2.17 -26.20 -0.86
CA GLU A 55 -0.74 -25.93 -0.94
C GLU A 55 -0.29 -25.13 0.30
N PRO A 56 0.78 -25.55 0.98
CA PRO A 56 1.24 -24.88 2.19
C PRO A 56 1.75 -23.48 1.88
N TRP A 57 1.60 -22.58 2.85
CA TRP A 57 2.31 -21.30 2.83
C TRP A 57 3.82 -21.57 2.89
N ALA A 58 4.56 -20.98 1.96
CA ALA A 58 6.03 -21.04 1.89
C ALA A 58 6.66 -19.70 2.29
N LEU A 59 7.94 -19.73 2.67
CA LEU A 59 8.70 -18.54 3.07
C LEU A 59 8.60 -17.40 2.04
N ASP A 60 8.54 -17.76 0.76
CA ASP A 60 8.53 -16.84 -0.38
C ASP A 60 7.11 -16.58 -0.93
N THR A 61 6.06 -17.05 -0.26
CA THR A 61 4.67 -16.77 -0.66
C THR A 61 4.40 -15.27 -0.63
N ALA A 62 4.09 -14.71 -1.80
CA ALA A 62 3.72 -13.32 -1.95
C ALA A 62 2.22 -13.13 -1.72
N GLN A 63 1.84 -12.02 -1.08
CA GLN A 63 0.44 -11.67 -0.82
C GLN A 63 0.12 -10.23 -1.20
N THR A 64 -1.14 -9.99 -1.55
CA THR A 64 -1.62 -8.63 -1.80
C THR A 64 -1.79 -7.88 -0.48
N VAL A 65 -0.91 -6.93 -0.19
CA VAL A 65 -0.91 -6.16 1.08
C VAL A 65 -1.88 -4.96 1.10
N ARG A 66 -2.69 -4.79 0.05
CA ARG A 66 -3.78 -3.80 -0.05
C ARG A 66 -3.32 -2.38 0.35
N SER A 67 -3.98 -1.75 1.32
CA SER A 67 -3.68 -0.37 1.70
C SER A 67 -2.36 -0.20 2.45
N ALA A 68 -1.71 -1.28 2.92
CA ALA A 68 -0.36 -1.18 3.49
C ALA A 68 0.65 -0.60 2.49
N THR A 69 0.41 -0.77 1.19
CA THR A 69 1.19 -0.13 0.11
C THR A 69 1.27 1.41 0.25
N LYS A 70 0.25 2.07 0.83
CA LYS A 70 0.24 3.53 1.00
C LYS A 70 1.38 4.02 1.89
N GLY A 71 1.79 3.25 2.90
CA GLY A 71 2.92 3.60 3.76
C GLY A 71 4.21 3.71 2.96
N ILE A 72 4.47 2.75 2.07
CA ILE A 72 5.63 2.76 1.18
C ILE A 72 5.52 3.87 0.13
N ALA A 73 4.34 4.06 -0.47
CA ALA A 73 4.12 5.13 -1.44
C ALA A 73 4.31 6.53 -0.83
N ALA A 74 3.87 6.74 0.42
CA ALA A 74 4.12 7.97 1.17
C ALA A 74 5.62 8.18 1.43
N ALA A 75 6.34 7.11 1.81
CA ALA A 75 7.79 7.17 2.00
C ALA A 75 8.54 7.61 0.73
N VAL A 76 8.06 7.25 -0.47
CA VAL A 76 8.62 7.75 -1.74
C VAL A 76 8.58 9.27 -1.79
N LEU A 77 7.43 9.92 -1.54
CA LEU A 77 7.35 11.38 -1.57
C LEU A 77 8.18 12.03 -0.46
N LEU A 78 8.26 11.42 0.73
CA LEU A 78 9.08 11.92 1.82
C LEU A 78 10.59 11.82 1.48
N LEU A 79 11.03 10.76 0.83
CA LEU A 79 12.41 10.61 0.35
C LEU A 79 12.73 11.60 -0.77
N LEU A 80 11.81 11.82 -1.71
CA LEU A 80 11.94 12.86 -2.72
C LEU A 80 12.03 14.25 -2.09
N HIS A 81 11.28 14.49 -1.02
CA HIS A 81 11.33 15.74 -0.26
C HIS A 81 12.68 15.93 0.45
N GLN A 82 13.14 14.88 1.13
CA GLN A 82 14.48 14.86 1.75
C GLN A 82 15.59 15.14 0.73
N ARG A 83 15.42 14.71 -0.52
CA ARG A 83 16.35 14.97 -1.64
C ARG A 83 16.14 16.34 -2.31
N GLY A 84 15.23 17.17 -1.81
CA GLY A 84 14.92 18.50 -2.36
C GLY A 84 14.21 18.48 -3.72
N GLN A 85 13.64 17.34 -4.13
CA GLN A 85 13.00 17.18 -5.45
C GLN A 85 11.51 17.53 -5.43
N ILE A 86 10.88 17.48 -4.25
CA ILE A 86 9.49 17.90 -4.03
C ILE A 86 9.37 18.64 -2.70
N ASP A 87 8.55 19.67 -2.64
CA ASP A 87 8.24 20.41 -1.42
C ASP A 87 6.83 20.02 -0.97
N LEU A 88 6.72 19.59 0.29
CA LEU A 88 5.45 19.18 0.89
C LEU A 88 4.49 20.36 1.05
N ASP A 89 5.03 21.58 1.16
CA ASP A 89 4.28 22.82 1.33
C ASP A 89 4.05 23.57 0.01
N ALA A 90 4.57 23.05 -1.10
CA ALA A 90 4.26 23.57 -2.41
C ALA A 90 2.88 23.12 -2.90
N PRO A 91 2.18 23.96 -3.69
CA PRO A 91 1.00 23.53 -4.42
C PRO A 91 1.31 22.34 -5.33
N VAL A 92 0.41 21.35 -5.40
CA VAL A 92 0.51 20.19 -6.32
C VAL A 92 0.67 20.66 -7.77
N GLY A 93 0.00 21.75 -8.13
CA GLY A 93 0.09 22.39 -9.44
C GLY A 93 1.51 22.80 -9.87
N THR A 94 2.45 22.94 -8.94
CA THR A 94 3.87 23.19 -9.24
C THR A 94 4.52 22.04 -9.99
N TYR A 95 4.15 20.80 -9.65
CA TYR A 95 4.68 19.57 -10.24
C TYR A 95 3.75 19.00 -11.32
N TRP A 96 2.46 19.30 -11.19
CA TRP A 96 1.40 18.79 -12.06
C TRP A 96 0.48 19.92 -12.51
N PRO A 97 0.86 20.70 -13.54
CA PRO A 97 0.13 21.90 -13.96
C PRO A 97 -1.36 21.67 -14.25
N GLU A 98 -1.71 20.54 -14.85
CA GLU A 98 -3.09 20.15 -15.20
C GLU A 98 -3.97 19.95 -13.96
N PHE A 99 -3.37 19.71 -12.79
CA PHE A 99 -4.08 19.65 -11.52
C PHE A 99 -4.55 21.03 -11.04
N LYS A 100 -3.96 22.12 -11.55
CA LYS A 100 -4.30 23.51 -11.19
C LYS A 100 -5.58 23.99 -11.88
N THR A 101 -6.67 23.25 -11.66
CA THR A 101 -7.99 23.52 -12.22
C THR A 101 -9.08 23.24 -11.19
N ALA A 102 -10.30 23.73 -11.43
CA ALA A 102 -11.48 23.41 -10.63
C ALA A 102 -11.35 23.70 -9.12
N GLY A 103 -10.63 24.76 -8.72
CA GLY A 103 -10.48 25.15 -7.31
C GLY A 103 -9.35 24.43 -6.57
N LYS A 104 -8.43 23.77 -7.29
CA LYS A 104 -7.32 22.99 -6.72
C LYS A 104 -5.99 23.75 -6.67
N GLU A 105 -5.98 25.05 -6.95
CA GLU A 105 -4.78 25.87 -7.05
C GLU A 105 -3.96 25.92 -5.76
N ARG A 106 -4.62 25.71 -4.61
CA ARG A 106 -4.03 25.76 -3.27
C ARG A 106 -3.89 24.37 -2.62
N VAL A 107 -4.17 23.29 -3.34
CA VAL A 107 -3.93 21.94 -2.81
C VAL A 107 -2.43 21.75 -2.67
N LEU A 108 -1.96 21.51 -1.44
CA LEU A 108 -0.56 21.25 -1.15
C LEU A 108 -0.23 19.76 -1.29
N VAL A 109 1.03 19.43 -1.57
CA VAL A 109 1.50 18.04 -1.63
C VAL A 109 1.18 17.29 -0.32
N ARG A 110 1.41 17.93 0.84
CA ARG A 110 1.05 17.34 2.15
C ARG A 110 -0.44 17.03 2.30
N HIS A 111 -1.34 17.78 1.66
CA HIS A 111 -2.77 17.48 1.72
C HIS A 111 -3.10 16.13 1.08
N LEU A 112 -2.37 15.74 0.03
CA LEU A 112 -2.57 14.44 -0.62
C LEU A 112 -2.08 13.28 0.26
N LEU A 113 -0.93 13.48 0.93
CA LEU A 113 -0.39 12.51 1.89
C LEU A 113 -1.31 12.31 3.09
N THR A 114 -1.97 13.36 3.55
CA THR A 114 -2.82 13.32 4.76
C THR A 114 -4.30 13.17 4.46
N HIS A 115 -4.70 12.76 3.25
CA HIS A 115 -6.12 12.58 2.87
C HIS A 115 -7.00 13.83 3.02
N ARG A 116 -6.41 15.01 2.86
CA ARG A 116 -7.08 16.33 2.95
C ARG A 116 -7.21 17.04 1.59
N GLY A 117 -6.95 16.33 0.49
CA GLY A 117 -7.04 16.88 -0.86
C GLY A 117 -8.48 17.08 -1.39
N GLY A 118 -9.50 16.56 -0.69
CA GLY A 118 -10.89 16.67 -1.10
C GLY A 118 -11.29 15.75 -2.27
N LEU A 119 -10.52 14.72 -2.57
CA LEU A 119 -10.75 13.83 -3.72
C LEU A 119 -10.85 12.34 -3.32
N PRO A 120 -11.63 11.95 -2.31
CA PRO A 120 -11.66 10.57 -1.83
C PRO A 120 -12.31 9.59 -2.81
N ALA A 121 -13.11 10.11 -3.74
CA ALA A 121 -13.84 9.35 -4.75
C ALA A 121 -13.84 10.11 -6.08
N LEU A 122 -14.04 9.37 -7.17
CA LEU A 122 -14.22 9.93 -8.51
C LEU A 122 -15.67 10.39 -8.71
N ASP A 123 -15.85 11.48 -9.44
CA ASP A 123 -17.15 11.98 -9.90
C ASP A 123 -17.75 11.16 -11.05
N ARG A 124 -16.91 10.38 -11.74
CA ARG A 124 -17.30 9.42 -12.76
C ARG A 124 -16.72 8.03 -12.48
N PRO A 125 -17.42 6.95 -12.86
CA PRO A 125 -16.82 5.62 -12.85
C PRO A 125 -15.70 5.52 -13.88
N LEU A 126 -14.69 4.71 -13.55
CA LEU A 126 -13.71 4.18 -14.51
C LEU A 126 -14.07 2.73 -14.83
N THR A 127 -13.80 2.32 -16.06
CA THR A 127 -13.71 0.90 -16.40
C THR A 127 -12.51 0.27 -15.68
N PRO A 128 -12.51 -1.07 -15.48
CA PRO A 128 -11.34 -1.76 -14.93
C PRO A 128 -10.05 -1.48 -15.72
N ALA A 129 -10.14 -1.35 -17.05
CA ALA A 129 -8.99 -1.03 -17.91
C ALA A 129 -8.44 0.38 -17.62
N GLU A 130 -9.31 1.40 -17.56
CA GLU A 130 -8.92 2.76 -17.16
C GLU A 130 -8.36 2.81 -15.72
N ALA A 131 -8.85 1.98 -14.81
CA ALA A 131 -8.40 1.99 -13.43
C ALA A 131 -6.94 1.51 -13.27
N ILE A 132 -6.45 0.68 -14.20
CA ILE A 132 -5.12 0.06 -14.14
C ILE A 132 -4.12 0.59 -15.18
N ASP A 133 -4.54 1.48 -16.09
CA ASP A 133 -3.70 2.00 -17.17
C ASP A 133 -2.60 2.98 -16.69
N GLY A 134 -2.67 3.42 -15.43
CA GLY A 134 -1.71 4.34 -14.82
C GLY A 134 -1.88 5.82 -15.20
N GLU A 135 -2.92 6.17 -15.97
CA GLU A 135 -3.14 7.52 -16.49
C GLU A 135 -4.55 8.05 -16.25
N SER A 136 -5.57 7.25 -16.55
CA SER A 136 -6.97 7.70 -16.57
C SER A 136 -7.47 8.13 -15.21
N GLY A 137 -7.07 7.44 -14.15
CA GLY A 137 -7.38 7.82 -12.77
C GLY A 137 -6.78 9.17 -12.37
N ALA A 138 -5.50 9.40 -12.67
CA ALA A 138 -4.85 10.68 -12.40
C ALA A 138 -5.50 11.81 -13.22
N ARG A 139 -5.76 11.57 -14.51
CA ARG A 139 -6.42 12.54 -15.40
C ARG A 139 -7.81 12.92 -14.92
N ALA A 140 -8.62 11.95 -14.48
CA ALA A 140 -9.94 12.22 -13.91
C ALA A 140 -9.84 13.11 -12.66
N LEU A 141 -8.94 12.77 -11.74
CA LEU A 141 -8.72 13.54 -10.51
C LEU A 141 -8.19 14.96 -10.75
N ALA A 142 -7.34 15.15 -11.76
CA ALA A 142 -6.89 16.48 -12.15
C ALA A 142 -8.03 17.36 -12.67
N ALA A 143 -9.02 16.80 -13.37
CA ALA A 143 -10.15 17.57 -13.89
C ALA A 143 -11.24 17.84 -12.84
N GLN A 144 -11.40 16.94 -11.87
CA GLN A 144 -12.48 16.97 -10.89
C GLN A 144 -12.34 18.10 -9.84
N ARG A 145 -13.47 18.65 -9.38
CA ARG A 145 -13.53 19.57 -8.24
C ARG A 145 -13.45 18.80 -6.90
N PRO A 146 -12.70 19.29 -5.89
CA PRO A 146 -12.72 18.74 -4.54
C PRO A 146 -14.13 18.76 -3.91
N LEU A 147 -14.47 17.72 -3.15
CA LEU A 147 -15.73 17.63 -2.39
C LEU A 147 -15.81 18.63 -1.23
N TRP A 148 -14.66 19.08 -0.73
CA TRP A 148 -14.53 20.11 0.31
C TRP A 148 -13.31 20.99 0.03
N GLU A 149 -13.18 22.10 0.74
CA GLU A 149 -12.01 22.97 0.63
C GLU A 149 -10.73 22.22 1.04
N PRO A 150 -9.73 22.06 0.15
CA PRO A 150 -8.53 21.29 0.49
C PRO A 150 -7.82 21.80 1.74
N GLY A 151 -7.51 20.88 2.66
CA GLY A 151 -6.86 21.18 3.94
C GLY A 151 -7.81 21.40 5.12
N THR A 152 -9.10 21.66 4.89
CA THR A 152 -10.06 21.96 5.98
C THR A 152 -10.75 20.72 6.55
N ASP A 153 -10.82 19.64 5.78
CA ASP A 153 -11.43 18.37 6.20
C ASP A 153 -10.60 17.15 5.74
N HIS A 154 -10.94 15.98 6.27
CA HIS A 154 -10.30 14.70 6.01
C HIS A 154 -11.32 13.66 5.54
N GLY A 155 -11.00 12.97 4.45
CA GLY A 155 -11.73 11.79 4.01
C GLY A 155 -10.78 10.78 3.41
N TYR A 156 -10.84 9.53 3.83
CA TYR A 156 -9.88 8.52 3.39
C TYR A 156 -9.99 8.28 1.88
N HIS A 157 -8.90 8.57 1.17
CA HIS A 157 -8.79 8.37 -0.29
C HIS A 157 -8.40 6.92 -0.56
N ALA A 158 -9.36 6.00 -0.41
CA ALA A 158 -9.09 4.56 -0.40
C ALA A 158 -8.39 4.07 -1.69
N LEU A 159 -8.82 4.56 -2.85
CA LEU A 159 -8.26 4.24 -4.15
C LEU A 159 -7.52 5.42 -4.78
N THR A 160 -8.13 6.61 -4.73
CA THR A 160 -7.64 7.81 -5.43
C THR A 160 -6.28 8.29 -4.93
N HIS A 161 -5.92 8.00 -3.68
CA HIS A 161 -4.59 8.29 -3.14
C HIS A 161 -3.48 7.70 -4.02
N ASN A 162 -3.64 6.46 -4.48
CA ASN A 162 -2.59 5.77 -5.23
C ASN A 162 -2.32 6.47 -6.57
N TRP A 163 -3.35 6.91 -7.29
CA TRP A 163 -3.17 7.67 -8.54
C TRP A 163 -2.55 9.05 -8.30
N LEU A 164 -2.94 9.74 -7.22
CA LEU A 164 -2.40 11.05 -6.86
C LEU A 164 -0.90 10.99 -6.53
N ILE A 165 -0.50 10.02 -5.69
CA ILE A 165 0.90 9.83 -5.33
C ILE A 165 1.71 9.34 -6.52
N ALA A 166 1.21 8.36 -7.27
CA ALA A 166 1.91 7.82 -8.44
C ALA A 166 2.16 8.88 -9.50
N GLU A 167 1.20 9.78 -9.75
CA GLU A 167 1.37 10.86 -10.72
C GLU A 167 2.43 11.87 -10.27
N LEU A 168 2.44 12.28 -8.99
CA LEU A 168 3.48 13.16 -8.48
C LEU A 168 4.87 12.55 -8.63
N VAL A 169 5.03 11.26 -8.29
CA VAL A 169 6.31 10.56 -8.46
C VAL A 169 6.71 10.54 -9.94
N ARG A 170 5.77 10.25 -10.85
CA ARG A 170 6.03 10.26 -12.30
C ARG A 170 6.48 11.63 -12.80
N ARG A 171 5.79 12.70 -12.38
CA ARG A 171 6.10 14.09 -12.78
C ARG A 171 7.46 14.56 -12.28
N VAL A 172 7.81 14.22 -11.04
CA VAL A 172 9.08 14.64 -10.42
C VAL A 172 10.27 13.82 -10.92
N THR A 173 10.08 12.52 -11.19
CA THR A 173 11.20 11.60 -11.40
C THR A 173 11.29 11.01 -12.81
N GLY A 174 10.23 11.13 -13.62
CA GLY A 174 10.09 10.44 -14.91
C GLY A 174 9.87 8.93 -14.81
N ARG A 175 9.78 8.36 -13.60
CA ARG A 175 9.61 6.92 -13.34
C ARG A 175 8.23 6.63 -12.75
N SER A 176 7.67 5.45 -13.03
CA SER A 176 6.49 4.99 -12.30
C SER A 176 6.84 4.77 -10.83
N VAL A 177 5.85 4.91 -9.94
CA VAL A 177 6.07 4.68 -8.50
C VAL A 177 6.59 3.28 -8.21
N GLY A 178 6.12 2.26 -8.94
CA GLY A 178 6.59 0.89 -8.81
C GLY A 178 8.05 0.72 -9.19
N ARG A 179 8.46 1.31 -10.32
CA ARG A 179 9.86 1.30 -10.75
C ARG A 179 10.76 2.03 -9.77
N TRP A 180 10.32 3.20 -9.27
CA TRP A 180 11.07 3.96 -8.28
C TRP A 180 11.24 3.15 -6.98
N ILE A 181 10.18 2.53 -6.48
CA ILE A 181 10.24 1.66 -5.29
C ILE A 181 11.21 0.49 -5.53
N ALA A 182 11.16 -0.16 -6.69
CA ALA A 182 12.04 -1.27 -7.01
C ALA A 182 13.52 -0.85 -7.01
N GLU A 183 13.85 0.27 -7.64
CA GLU A 183 15.23 0.74 -7.79
C GLU A 183 15.80 1.38 -6.51
N GLU A 184 14.98 2.07 -5.73
CA GLU A 184 15.45 2.97 -4.65
C GLU A 184 15.16 2.44 -3.24
N ILE A 185 14.25 1.47 -3.10
CA ILE A 185 13.87 0.87 -1.81
C ILE A 185 14.06 -0.64 -1.85
N ALA A 186 13.28 -1.36 -2.65
CA ALA A 186 13.19 -2.81 -2.57
C ALA A 186 14.50 -3.49 -3.01
N GLY A 187 15.08 -3.09 -4.14
CA GLY A 187 16.35 -3.63 -4.63
C GLY A 187 17.52 -3.43 -3.66
N PRO A 188 17.83 -2.18 -3.23
CA PRO A 188 18.91 -1.92 -2.29
C PRO A 188 18.77 -2.61 -0.92
N LEU A 189 17.53 -2.88 -0.49
CA LEU A 189 17.23 -3.54 0.78
C LEU A 189 16.97 -5.05 0.64
N GLY A 190 16.99 -5.59 -0.58
CA GLY A 190 16.67 -7.00 -0.85
C GLY A 190 15.25 -7.41 -0.43
N LEU A 191 14.26 -6.53 -0.60
CA LEU A 191 12.88 -6.77 -0.18
C LEU A 191 12.06 -7.45 -1.28
N ASP A 192 11.31 -8.47 -0.89
CA ASP A 192 10.23 -9.07 -1.69
C ASP A 192 8.97 -8.19 -1.66
N PHE A 193 9.06 -7.00 -2.26
CA PHE A 193 7.96 -6.03 -2.31
C PHE A 193 7.85 -5.39 -3.69
N TRP A 194 6.65 -5.48 -4.28
CA TRP A 194 6.39 -4.97 -5.62
C TRP A 194 5.13 -4.11 -5.66
N VAL A 195 5.21 -3.03 -6.44
CA VAL A 195 4.04 -2.30 -6.93
C VAL A 195 4.08 -2.45 -8.45
N GLY A 196 3.26 -3.36 -8.96
CA GLY A 196 3.44 -3.94 -10.30
C GLY A 196 4.37 -5.14 -10.23
N LEU A 197 3.82 -6.30 -9.87
CA LEU A 197 4.57 -7.55 -9.74
C LEU A 197 5.11 -8.00 -11.11
N PRO A 198 6.40 -8.36 -11.23
CA PRO A 198 6.94 -8.97 -12.43
C PRO A 198 6.25 -10.29 -12.77
N ALA A 199 6.12 -10.60 -14.07
CA ALA A 199 5.38 -11.77 -14.52
C ALA A 199 6.04 -13.08 -14.04
N GLU A 200 7.37 -13.08 -13.96
CA GLU A 200 8.18 -14.17 -13.44
C GLU A 200 7.89 -14.48 -11.96
N GLU A 201 7.47 -13.50 -11.16
CA GLU A 201 7.14 -13.67 -9.73
C GLU A 201 5.68 -14.08 -9.49
N ALA A 202 4.83 -14.08 -10.52
CA ALA A 202 3.40 -14.37 -10.39
C ALA A 202 3.13 -15.75 -9.75
N HIS A 203 4.05 -16.70 -9.96
CA HIS A 203 3.98 -18.05 -9.38
C HIS A 203 4.11 -18.08 -7.85
N ARG A 204 4.44 -16.97 -7.19
CA ARG A 204 4.54 -16.86 -5.71
C ARG A 204 3.24 -16.36 -5.06
N VAL A 205 2.33 -15.77 -5.83
CA VAL A 205 1.16 -15.08 -5.29
C VAL A 205 0.13 -16.07 -4.78
N GLY A 206 -0.25 -15.96 -3.51
CA GLY A 206 -1.40 -16.69 -2.98
C GLY A 206 -2.72 -15.95 -3.22
N ARG A 207 -3.79 -16.70 -3.43
CA ARG A 207 -5.15 -16.17 -3.64
C ARG A 207 -5.78 -15.78 -2.31
N ILE A 208 -6.27 -14.55 -2.24
CA ILE A 208 -7.09 -14.05 -1.12
C ILE A 208 -8.57 -14.37 -1.34
N GLY A 209 -9.32 -14.51 -0.26
CA GLY A 209 -10.77 -14.75 -0.30
C GLY A 209 -11.48 -14.11 0.87
N PRO A 210 -12.81 -14.25 0.95
CA PRO A 210 -13.58 -13.75 2.08
C PRO A 210 -13.11 -14.45 3.36
N ALA A 211 -12.90 -13.66 4.40
CA ALA A 211 -12.80 -14.18 5.76
C ALA A 211 -14.23 -14.27 6.33
N GLU A 212 -14.58 -15.40 6.94
CA GLU A 212 -15.79 -15.49 7.75
C GLU A 212 -15.60 -14.58 8.97
N ALA A 213 -16.57 -13.71 9.24
CA ALA A 213 -16.53 -12.91 10.45
C ALA A 213 -16.59 -13.87 11.65
N PRO A 214 -15.70 -13.75 12.66
CA PRO A 214 -15.84 -14.54 13.87
C PRO A 214 -17.22 -14.25 14.48
N PRO A 215 -17.89 -15.26 15.07
CA PRO A 215 -19.15 -15.04 15.75
C PRO A 215 -18.99 -13.93 16.78
N ALA A 216 -19.98 -13.02 16.86
CA ALA A 216 -19.95 -11.93 17.82
C ALA A 216 -19.72 -12.52 19.22
N ALA A 217 -18.80 -11.92 19.98
CA ALA A 217 -18.58 -12.34 21.36
C ALA A 217 -19.91 -12.21 22.13
N GLU A 218 -20.39 -13.32 22.68
CA GLU A 218 -21.49 -13.28 23.64
C GLU A 218 -21.00 -12.46 24.85
N GLY A 219 -21.72 -11.36 25.13
CA GLY A 219 -21.38 -10.39 26.18
C GLY A 219 -21.70 -10.86 27.59
#